data_AF-A0A6J0PCX7-F1
#
_entry.id   AF-A0A6J0PCX7-F1
#
_cell.length_a   1.000
_cell.length_b   1.000
_cell.length_c   1.000
_cell.angle_alpha   90.00
_cell.angle_beta   90.00
_cell.angle_gamma   90.00
#
_symmetry.space_group_name_H-M   'P 1'
#
loop_
_entity.id
_entity.type
_entity.pdbx_description
1 polymer ?
#
loop_
_entity_poly.entity_id
_entity_poly.type
_entity_poly.pdbx_seq_one_letter_code
_entity_poly.pdbx_strand_id
1 'polypeptide(L)'
;MASSSSSRILFLLLVLSLAVASSAAAFRFVGGRMEVPNVESNKEVQDLGLFCVEEYNHRRRAGGDLLTFSRVVAAQRQVVSGIKYYLKIAARDGRERTFDAVVVVKPWLQSRSLLSFAPSAKLLSPLI
;
A
#
# COMPACT_ATOMS: atom_id res chain seq x y z
N MET A 1 -31.34 36.36 39.63
CA MET A 1 -31.89 35.19 38.89
C MET A 1 -31.15 34.98 37.55
N ALA A 2 -29.83 34.76 37.57
CA ALA A 2 -29.02 34.67 36.32
C ALA A 2 -28.19 33.38 36.19
N SER A 3 -28.22 32.49 37.19
CA SER A 3 -27.37 31.28 37.23
C SER A 3 -27.91 30.11 36.38
N SER A 4 -29.25 30.02 36.21
CA SER A 4 -29.91 28.91 35.49
C SER A 4 -29.57 28.87 33.99
N SER A 5 -29.48 30.03 33.33
CA SER A 5 -29.24 30.12 31.89
C SER A 5 -27.82 29.70 31.51
N SER A 6 -26.81 30.09 32.30
CA SER A 6 -25.40 29.74 32.05
C SER A 6 -25.14 28.24 32.20
N SER A 7 -25.79 27.58 33.16
CA SER A 7 -25.67 26.12 33.34
C SER A 7 -26.27 25.34 32.18
N ARG A 8 -27.37 25.83 31.58
CA ARG A 8 -28.00 25.21 30.40
C ARG A 8 -27.14 25.37 29.15
N ILE A 9 -26.50 26.52 28.99
CA ILE A 9 -25.57 26.79 27.87
C ILE A 9 -24.35 25.88 27.97
N LEU A 10 -23.74 25.76 29.16
CA LEU A 10 -22.61 24.85 29.37
C LEU A 10 -22.97 23.39 29.12
N PHE A 11 -24.17 22.97 29.55
CA PHE A 11 -24.65 21.61 29.30
C PHE A 11 -24.92 21.35 27.81
N LEU A 12 -25.50 22.32 27.09
CA LEU A 12 -25.70 22.24 25.64
C LEU A 12 -24.36 22.18 24.88
N LEU A 13 -23.37 22.98 25.28
CA LEU A 13 -22.02 22.94 24.69
C LEU A 13 -21.30 21.62 24.95
N LEU A 14 -21.47 21.03 26.15
CA LEU A 14 -20.90 19.73 26.51
C LEU A 14 -21.54 18.58 25.73
N VAL A 15 -22.87 18.61 25.53
CA VAL A 15 -23.58 17.60 24.73
C VAL A 15 -23.22 17.73 23.24
N LEU A 16 -23.07 18.97 22.74
CA LEU A 16 -22.66 19.22 21.35
C LEU A 16 -21.22 18.75 21.10
N SER A 17 -20.28 18.97 22.03
CA SER A 17 -18.89 18.51 21.86
C SER A 17 -18.78 16.98 21.90
N LEU A 18 -19.58 16.30 22.72
CA LEU A 18 -19.60 14.84 22.80
C LEU A 18 -20.25 14.19 21.56
N ALA A 19 -21.22 14.86 20.94
CA ALA A 19 -21.81 14.43 19.67
C ALA A 19 -20.80 14.50 18.50
N VAL A 20 -19.91 15.51 18.48
CA VAL A 20 -18.86 15.64 17.45
C VAL A 20 -17.74 14.59 17.63
N ALA A 21 -17.47 14.14 18.85
CA ALA A 21 -16.49 13.07 19.11
C ALA A 21 -16.94 11.70 18.56
N SER A 22 -18.26 11.48 18.38
CA SER A 22 -18.81 10.22 17.85
C SER A 22 -18.77 10.13 16.31
N SER A 23 -18.46 11.22 15.61
CA SER A 23 -18.26 11.22 14.16
C SER A 23 -16.78 11.04 13.76
N ALA A 24 -16.00 10.26 14.51
CA ALA A 24 -14.76 9.66 14.01
C ALA A 24 -15.03 8.52 13.01
N ALA A 25 -16.14 8.62 12.27
CA ALA A 25 -16.49 7.74 11.18
C ALA A 25 -15.48 7.95 10.04
N ALA A 26 -14.44 7.13 10.06
CA ALA A 26 -13.58 6.78 8.94
C ALA A 26 -13.33 7.93 7.94
N PHE A 27 -12.44 8.86 8.29
CA PHE A 27 -11.76 9.67 7.29
C PHE A 27 -10.98 8.74 6.36
N ARG A 28 -11.61 8.29 5.27
CA ARG A 28 -10.93 7.63 4.17
C ARG A 28 -10.12 8.70 3.47
N PHE A 29 -8.87 8.88 3.87
CA PHE A 29 -7.93 9.78 3.21
C PHE A 29 -7.85 9.41 1.73
N VAL A 30 -8.52 10.19 0.88
CA VAL A 30 -8.42 10.06 -0.56
C VAL A 30 -6.97 10.42 -0.93
N GLY A 31 -6.22 9.45 -1.43
CA GLY A 31 -4.79 9.60 -1.77
C GLY A 31 -3.79 8.89 -0.86
N GLY A 32 -4.22 8.33 0.28
CA GLY A 32 -3.38 7.48 1.14
C GLY A 32 -3.07 6.11 0.53
N ARG A 33 -1.96 5.48 0.96
CA ARG A 33 -1.69 4.08 0.60
C ARG A 33 -2.73 3.18 1.29
N MET A 34 -3.38 2.32 0.51
CA MET A 34 -4.32 1.32 1.02
C MET A 34 -3.73 -0.06 0.81
N GLU A 35 -3.85 -0.91 1.82
CA GLU A 35 -3.51 -2.33 1.68
C GLU A 35 -4.41 -3.02 0.65
N VAL A 36 -3.82 -3.97 -0.10
CA VAL A 36 -4.56 -4.86 -0.97
C VAL A 36 -4.70 -6.20 -0.25
N PRO A 37 -5.92 -6.62 0.14
CA PRO A 37 -6.12 -7.88 0.85
C PRO A 37 -5.97 -9.08 -0.09
N ASN A 38 -5.74 -10.27 0.48
CA ASN A 38 -5.75 -11.56 -0.21
C ASN A 38 -4.78 -11.64 -1.40
N VAL A 39 -3.60 -11.01 -1.26
CA VAL A 39 -2.62 -10.83 -2.34
C VAL A 39 -2.23 -12.14 -3.04
N GLU A 40 -2.05 -13.22 -2.30
CA GLU A 40 -1.64 -14.51 -2.87
C GLU A 40 -2.67 -15.07 -3.87
N SER A 41 -3.97 -14.80 -3.66
CA SER A 41 -5.05 -15.22 -4.56
C SER A 41 -5.41 -14.20 -5.65
N ASN A 42 -4.90 -12.98 -5.54
CA ASN A 42 -5.23 -11.89 -6.45
C ASN A 42 -4.37 -11.97 -7.72
N LYS A 43 -4.94 -12.54 -8.79
CA LYS A 43 -4.25 -12.75 -10.08
C LYS A 43 -3.64 -11.46 -10.64
N GLU A 44 -4.37 -10.35 -10.62
CA GLU A 44 -3.87 -9.07 -11.16
C GLU A 44 -2.62 -8.58 -10.43
N VAL A 45 -2.57 -8.76 -9.10
CA VAL A 45 -1.41 -8.37 -8.30
C VAL A 45 -0.26 -9.34 -8.52
N GLN A 46 -0.52 -10.64 -8.65
CA GLN A 46 0.51 -11.63 -8.98
C GLN A 46 1.13 -11.35 -10.36
N ASP A 47 0.31 -11.07 -11.38
CA ASP A 47 0.78 -10.71 -12.72
C ASP A 47 1.61 -9.42 -12.71
N LEU A 48 1.23 -8.47 -11.87
CA LEU A 48 2.00 -7.24 -11.70
C LEU A 48 3.35 -7.50 -11.03
N GLY A 49 3.41 -8.44 -10.08
CA GLY A 49 4.64 -8.91 -9.47
C GLY A 49 5.56 -9.61 -10.47
N LEU A 50 5.00 -10.48 -11.32
CA LEU A 50 5.73 -11.15 -12.40
C LEU A 50 6.34 -10.12 -13.36
N PHE A 51 5.52 -9.17 -13.83
CA PHE A 51 5.99 -8.06 -14.67
C PHE A 51 7.17 -7.30 -14.05
N CYS A 52 7.13 -7.03 -12.74
CA CYS A 52 8.23 -6.32 -12.07
C CYS A 52 9.55 -7.11 -12.12
N VAL A 53 9.49 -8.43 -11.94
CA VAL A 53 10.67 -9.30 -11.98
C VAL A 53 11.22 -9.41 -13.41
N GLU A 54 10.34 -9.60 -14.40
CA GLU A 54 10.74 -9.68 -15.81
C GLU A 54 11.38 -8.38 -16.30
N GLU A 55 10.78 -7.23 -15.98
CA GLU A 55 11.29 -5.91 -16.34
C GLU A 55 12.64 -5.62 -15.65
N TYR A 56 12.80 -6.04 -14.39
CA TYR A 56 14.09 -5.94 -13.69
C TYR A 56 15.17 -6.78 -14.37
N ASN A 57 14.87 -8.04 -14.69
CA ASN A 57 15.78 -8.95 -15.38
C ASN A 57 16.17 -8.40 -16.76
N HIS A 58 15.21 -7.87 -17.51
CA HIS A 58 15.44 -7.27 -18.81
C HIS A 58 16.40 -6.07 -18.72
N ARG A 59 16.23 -5.19 -17.71
CA ARG A 59 17.12 -4.04 -17.48
C ARG A 59 18.54 -4.43 -17.07
N ARG A 60 18.73 -5.60 -16.45
CA ARG A 60 20.03 -6.06 -15.92
C ARG A 60 20.99 -6.69 -16.93
N ARG A 61 20.61 -6.84 -18.21
CA ARG A 61 21.45 -7.35 -19.34
C ARG A 61 22.56 -8.35 -18.92
N ALA A 62 22.24 -9.64 -18.97
CA ALA A 62 23.13 -10.81 -19.13
C ALA A 62 24.38 -11.01 -18.22
N GLY A 63 24.69 -10.11 -17.28
CA GLY A 63 25.90 -10.20 -16.45
C GLY A 63 25.68 -10.64 -15.00
N GLY A 64 24.44 -10.85 -14.56
CA GLY A 64 24.12 -11.25 -13.19
C GLY A 64 22.96 -12.24 -13.12
N ASP A 65 22.83 -12.89 -11.97
CA ASP A 65 21.82 -13.93 -11.75
C ASP A 65 20.39 -13.38 -11.97
N LEU A 66 19.64 -14.06 -12.83
CA LEU A 66 18.25 -13.73 -13.12
C LEU A 66 17.36 -14.17 -11.96
N LEU A 67 16.40 -13.32 -11.59
CA LEU A 67 15.41 -13.65 -10.59
C LEU A 67 14.26 -14.45 -11.22
N THR A 68 13.89 -15.55 -10.59
CA THR A 68 12.64 -16.27 -10.89
C THR A 68 11.56 -15.78 -9.94
N PHE A 69 10.45 -15.25 -10.49
CA PHE A 69 9.30 -14.84 -9.71
C PHE A 69 8.70 -16.04 -8.95
N SER A 70 8.34 -15.85 -7.67
CA SER A 70 7.60 -16.87 -6.91
C SER A 70 6.19 -16.40 -6.61
N ARG A 71 6.03 -15.29 -5.89
CA ARG A 71 4.72 -14.71 -5.55
C ARG A 71 4.87 -13.29 -5.00
N VAL A 72 3.79 -12.52 -5.07
CA VAL A 72 3.63 -11.30 -4.25
C VAL A 72 3.12 -11.73 -2.87
N VAL A 73 3.79 -11.27 -1.81
CA VAL A 73 3.45 -11.59 -0.41
C VAL A 73 2.76 -10.45 0.33
N ALA A 74 2.91 -9.22 -0.14
CA ALA A 74 2.16 -8.06 0.36
C ALA A 74 2.05 -7.00 -0.73
N ALA A 75 0.97 -6.23 -0.69
CA ALA A 75 0.76 -5.15 -1.65
C ALA A 75 0.00 -3.99 -1.02
N GLN A 76 0.38 -2.77 -1.40
CA GLN A 76 -0.39 -1.56 -1.18
C GLN A 76 -0.63 -0.86 -2.51
N ARG A 77 -1.75 -0.16 -2.63
CA ARG A 77 -2.09 0.67 -3.78
C ARG A 77 -2.33 2.12 -3.38
N GLN A 78 -2.04 3.03 -4.30
CA GLN A 78 -2.27 4.46 -4.15
C GLN A 78 -2.74 5.05 -5.47
N VAL A 79 -3.84 5.81 -5.44
CA VAL A 79 -4.34 6.54 -6.61
C VAL A 79 -3.47 7.78 -6.82
N VAL A 80 -3.00 7.96 -8.04
CA VAL A 80 -2.16 9.08 -8.52
C VAL A 80 -2.67 9.49 -9.92
N SER A 81 -1.82 10.05 -10.80
CA SER A 81 -2.06 10.03 -12.25
C SER A 81 -1.85 8.61 -12.80
N GLY A 82 -2.67 7.66 -12.33
CA GLY A 82 -2.51 6.22 -12.47
C GLY A 82 -2.78 5.50 -11.15
N ILE A 83 -2.41 4.23 -11.07
CA ILE A 83 -2.42 3.44 -9.83
C ILE A 83 -0.99 3.04 -9.54
N LYS A 84 -0.45 3.52 -8.43
CA LYS A 84 0.88 3.11 -7.94
C LYS A 84 0.71 1.93 -7.00
N TYR A 85 1.35 0.81 -7.32
CA TYR A 85 1.44 -0.36 -6.47
C TYR A 85 2.82 -0.42 -5.80
N TYR A 86 2.81 -0.73 -4.52
CA TYR A 86 3.97 -1.02 -3.70
C TYR A 86 3.88 -2.51 -3.36
N LEU A 87 4.74 -3.32 -3.97
CA LEU A 87 4.70 -4.77 -3.87
C LEU A 87 5.87 -5.26 -3.06
N LYS A 88 5.64 -6.23 -2.18
CA LYS A 88 6.68 -7.09 -1.62
C LYS A 88 6.61 -8.43 -2.32
N ILE A 89 7.69 -8.79 -3.01
CA ILE A 89 7.75 -9.92 -3.95
C ILE A 89 8.77 -10.93 -3.45
N ALA A 90 8.36 -12.19 -3.32
CA ALA A 90 9.29 -13.31 -3.16
C ALA A 90 9.79 -13.75 -4.55
N ALA A 91 11.11 -13.79 -4.72
CA ALA A 91 11.77 -14.24 -5.94
C ALA A 91 13.06 -15.03 -5.61
N ARG A 92 13.56 -15.83 -6.56
CA ARG A 92 14.70 -16.75 -6.36
C ARG A 92 15.83 -16.49 -7.33
N ASP A 93 17.06 -16.50 -6.82
CA ASP A 93 18.33 -16.64 -7.57
C ASP A 93 19.19 -17.70 -6.86
N GLY A 94 18.72 -18.96 -6.90
CA GLY A 94 19.27 -20.06 -6.10
C GLY A 94 18.70 -20.15 -4.68
N ARG A 95 18.36 -19.02 -4.04
CA ARG A 95 17.59 -18.97 -2.77
C ARG A 95 16.46 -17.97 -2.84
N GLU A 96 15.37 -18.23 -2.11
CA GLU A 96 14.24 -17.29 -2.02
C GLU A 96 14.65 -16.06 -1.20
N ARG A 97 14.38 -14.88 -1.77
CA ARG A 97 14.59 -13.57 -1.14
C ARG A 97 13.38 -12.70 -1.43
N THR A 98 13.18 -11.69 -0.59
CA THR A 98 12.10 -10.72 -0.74
C THR A 98 12.63 -9.42 -1.32
N PHE A 99 11.84 -8.82 -2.20
CA PHE A 99 12.15 -7.58 -2.91
C PHE A 99 10.99 -6.60 -2.77
N ASP A 100 11.31 -5.33 -2.60
CA ASP A 100 10.32 -4.25 -2.68
C ASP A 100 10.32 -3.69 -4.10
N ALA A 101 9.14 -3.62 -4.70
CA ALA A 101 8.93 -3.09 -6.04
C ALA A 101 7.89 -1.98 -6.02
N VAL A 102 8.11 -0.95 -6.84
CA VAL A 102 7.13 0.12 -7.07
C VAL A 102 6.85 0.20 -8.55
N VAL A 103 5.58 0.06 -8.91
CA VAL A 103 5.12 0.04 -10.30
C VAL A 103 3.89 0.91 -10.45
N VAL A 104 3.82 1.66 -11.53
CA VAL A 104 2.67 2.50 -11.87
C VAL A 104 1.94 1.89 -13.06
N VAL A 105 0.63 1.73 -12.91
CA VAL A 105 -0.28 1.27 -13.96
C VAL A 105 -1.16 2.42 -14.41
N LYS A 106 -1.30 2.61 -15.72
CA LYS A 106 -2.24 3.54 -16.34
C LYS A 106 -3.17 2.74 -17.26
N PRO A 107 -4.33 2.25 -16.76
CA PRO A 107 -5.20 1.36 -17.53
C PRO A 107 -5.68 1.96 -18.85
N TRP A 108 -5.98 3.27 -18.86
CA TRP A 108 -6.42 4.00 -20.06
C TRP A 108 -5.34 4.14 -21.16
N LEU A 109 -4.07 3.86 -20.84
CA LEU A 109 -2.97 3.80 -21.80
C LEU A 109 -2.41 2.38 -21.98
N GLN A 110 -3.03 1.38 -21.34
CA GLN A 110 -2.53 0.00 -21.29
C GLN A 110 -1.05 -0.08 -20.87
N SER A 111 -0.60 0.84 -20.02
CA SER A 111 0.82 1.03 -19.68
C SER A 111 1.10 0.59 -18.25
N ARG A 112 2.24 -0.10 -18.07
CA ARG A 112 2.84 -0.45 -16.79
C ARG A 112 4.29 0.02 -16.79
N SER A 113 4.73 0.68 -15.72
CA SER A 113 6.09 1.20 -15.60
C SER A 113 6.69 0.88 -14.24
N LEU A 114 7.74 0.06 -14.24
CA LEU A 114 8.52 -0.25 -13.04
C LEU A 114 9.41 0.95 -12.67
N LEU A 115 9.13 1.55 -11.51
CA LEU A 115 9.86 2.70 -10.99
C LEU A 115 11.07 2.28 -10.16
N SER A 116 10.92 1.25 -9.32
CA SER A 116 12.01 0.74 -8.48
C SER A 116 11.84 -0.74 -8.21
N PHE A 117 12.96 -1.44 -8.04
CA PHE A 117 13.02 -2.84 -7.62
C PHE A 117 14.32 -3.07 -6.86
N ALA A 118 14.23 -3.44 -5.58
CA ALA A 118 15.39 -3.61 -4.71
C ALA A 118 15.16 -4.73 -3.68
N PRO A 119 16.22 -5.37 -3.16
CA PRO A 119 16.08 -6.29 -2.03
C PRO A 119 15.36 -5.61 -0.87
N SER A 120 14.37 -6.29 -0.29
CA SER A 120 13.64 -5.76 0.86
C SER A 120 14.53 -5.81 2.09
N ALA A 121 14.64 -4.69 2.81
CA ALA A 121 15.33 -4.68 4.09
C ALA A 121 14.55 -5.57 5.07
N LYS A 122 15.21 -6.59 5.62
CA LYS A 122 14.74 -7.26 6.84
C LYS A 122 14.93 -6.29 8.01
N LEU A 123 14.09 -5.26 8.09
CA LEU A 123 13.89 -4.58 9.37
C LEU A 123 13.12 -5.56 10.24
N LEU A 124 13.71 -5.88 11.39
CA LEU A 124 13.15 -6.74 12.42
C LEU A 124 11.66 -6.41 12.57
N SER A 125 10.80 -7.40 12.33
CA SER A 125 9.41 -7.32 12.73
C SER A 125 9.36 -6.85 14.19
N PRO A 126 8.53 -5.86 14.56
CA PRO A 126 8.32 -5.59 15.97
C PRO A 126 7.85 -6.90 16.60
N LEU A 127 8.62 -7.38 17.58
CA LEU A 127 8.22 -8.47 18.45
C LEU A 127 6.91 -8.03 19.11
N ILE A 128 5.80 -8.63 18.69
CA ILE A 128 4.54 -8.63 19.42
C ILE A 128 4.25 -10.09 19.73
#